data_AF-A0A1A7R3R2-F1
#
_entry.id   AF-A0A1A7R3R2-F1
#
_cell.length_a   1.000
_cell.length_b   1.000
_cell.length_c   1.000
_cell.angle_alpha   90.00
_cell.angle_beta   90.00
_cell.angle_gamma   90.00
#
_symmetry.space_group_name_H-M   'P 1'
#
loop_
_entity.id
_entity.type
_entity.pdbx_description
1 polymer ?
#
loop_
_entity_poly.entity_id
_entity_poly.type
_entity_poly.pdbx_seq_one_letter_code
_entity_poly.pdbx_strand_id
1 'polypeptide(L)'
;MKIKNVLQAFALAAVVLFTACSDDDTSATYLSPSAIVSNPADDEIDVARNKVISVDFSEEMDPSTINASTFIVTQGDVTIEGTVSYSGTTAKFIPKTNLSADKVYTISITTGVKNLAGNALETRMERKFTTNINVAGLAVVDLGAAGNYVVLAKTAINNNPTSAITGNLGLSPAATSYITGLSLTDFTGYATSAQVTGKLYAADMASPTPINLTTAVENMTTAYNNAAGRPLPDFLELGAGNIGGITLTAGLYKWTSTVTIPTDVTISGTADDVWIFQISGDLTMSAAVNITLQGGAKASNIFWQVAGEATFGTTSHSEGIILSMTGITFQTGATFNGRALAQTAVILDGNTVVQPQ
;
A
#
# COMPACT_ATOMS: atom_id res chain seq x y z
N MET A 1 -10.22 72.19 66.24
CA MET A 1 -9.20 71.63 65.32
C MET A 1 -8.70 70.30 65.89
N LYS A 2 -8.91 69.22 65.12
CA LYS A 2 -8.39 67.83 65.27
C LYS A 2 -8.96 66.93 66.38
N ILE A 3 -9.83 66.01 65.94
CA ILE A 3 -10.32 64.78 66.58
C ILE A 3 -9.17 63.76 66.71
N LYS A 4 -9.05 63.10 67.86
CA LYS A 4 -8.30 61.84 68.03
C LYS A 4 -9.24 60.82 68.69
N ASN A 5 -9.52 59.73 67.97
CA ASN A 5 -10.33 58.60 68.41
C ASN A 5 -9.61 57.80 69.50
N VAL A 6 -10.35 57.39 70.53
CA VAL A 6 -9.91 56.44 71.56
C VAL A 6 -10.67 55.13 71.35
N LEU A 7 -9.90 54.05 71.22
CA LEU A 7 -10.35 52.66 71.22
C LEU A 7 -10.13 52.09 72.63
N GLN A 8 -11.11 51.42 73.22
CA GLN A 8 -10.89 50.50 74.34
C GLN A 8 -11.55 49.16 73.98
N ALA A 9 -10.75 48.10 73.98
CA ALA A 9 -11.20 46.72 73.82
C ALA A 9 -10.93 45.95 75.10
N PHE A 10 -11.97 45.29 75.62
CA PHE A 10 -11.94 44.37 76.75
C PHE A 10 -11.73 42.93 76.25
N ALA A 11 -10.92 42.19 77.00
CA ALA A 11 -10.65 40.76 76.80
C ALA A 11 -11.82 39.88 77.26
N LEU A 12 -12.05 38.77 76.56
CA LEU A 12 -12.70 37.59 77.13
C LEU A 12 -12.30 36.33 76.37
N ALA A 13 -11.81 35.33 77.10
CA ALA A 13 -11.66 33.96 76.63
C ALA A 13 -12.42 33.04 77.59
N ALA A 14 -13.33 32.22 77.07
CA ALA A 14 -13.28 30.75 77.18
C ALA A 14 -14.63 30.06 76.83
N VAL A 15 -14.49 28.86 76.26
CA VAL A 15 -15.39 27.68 76.27
C VAL A 15 -16.33 27.43 75.07
N VAL A 16 -15.79 26.60 74.16
CA VAL A 16 -16.32 25.38 73.51
C VAL A 16 -17.79 25.34 73.04
N LEU A 17 -17.95 25.25 71.72
CA LEU A 17 -19.04 24.55 71.04
C LEU A 17 -18.45 23.45 70.15
N PHE A 18 -18.93 22.22 70.33
CA PHE A 18 -18.71 21.12 69.40
C PHE A 18 -19.50 21.39 68.11
N THR A 19 -18.83 21.73 67.03
CA THR A 19 -19.38 21.57 65.69
C THR A 19 -18.93 20.21 65.16
N ALA A 20 -19.89 19.30 65.03
CA ALA A 20 -19.76 18.13 64.18
C ALA A 20 -19.28 18.61 62.80
N CYS A 21 -18.08 18.20 62.42
CA CYS A 21 -17.61 18.28 61.05
C CYS A 21 -18.45 17.25 60.30
N SER A 22 -19.46 17.71 59.57
CA SER A 22 -20.00 16.93 58.46
C SER A 22 -18.83 16.69 57.52
N ASP A 23 -18.39 15.43 57.44
CA ASP A 23 -17.54 14.97 56.36
C ASP A 23 -18.21 15.44 55.07
N ASP A 24 -17.62 16.47 54.44
CA ASP A 24 -17.93 16.82 53.06
C ASP A 24 -17.47 15.60 52.26
N ASP A 25 -18.40 14.65 52.11
CA ASP A 25 -18.36 13.57 51.14
C ASP A 25 -18.39 14.23 49.75
N THR A 26 -17.25 14.80 49.39
CA THR A 26 -16.89 15.09 48.02
C THR A 26 -16.65 13.74 47.36
N SER A 27 -17.74 13.00 47.16
CA SER A 27 -17.82 11.93 46.18
C SER A 27 -17.46 12.57 44.85
N ALA A 28 -16.16 12.65 44.56
CA ALA A 28 -15.65 12.94 43.24
C ALA A 28 -16.37 11.96 42.32
N THR A 29 -17.27 12.47 41.48
CA THR A 29 -17.95 11.63 40.50
C THR A 29 -16.90 11.22 39.49
N TYR A 30 -16.23 10.10 39.79
CA TYR A 30 -15.29 9.47 38.90
C TYR A 30 -16.07 9.01 37.68
N LEU A 31 -15.96 9.79 36.60
CA LEU A 31 -16.62 9.47 35.34
C LEU A 31 -16.05 8.16 34.81
N SER A 32 -16.95 7.24 34.46
CA SER A 32 -16.57 6.02 33.76
C SER A 32 -16.08 6.39 32.36
N PRO A 33 -14.99 5.76 31.88
CA PRO A 33 -14.53 5.98 30.51
C PRO A 33 -15.55 5.44 29.49
N SER A 34 -15.44 5.89 28.25
CA SER A 34 -16.21 5.39 27.10
C SER A 34 -15.29 5.07 25.91
N ALA A 35 -15.62 4.01 25.17
CA ALA A 35 -15.03 3.75 23.85
C ALA A 35 -15.86 4.50 22.80
N ILE A 36 -15.29 5.55 22.21
CA ILE A 36 -16.05 6.54 21.43
C ILE A 36 -16.08 6.17 19.95
N VAL A 37 -14.90 5.92 19.38
CA VAL A 37 -14.72 5.75 17.93
C VAL A 37 -13.98 4.45 17.69
N SER A 38 -14.48 3.65 16.75
CA SER A 38 -13.72 2.54 16.18
C SER A 38 -13.31 2.86 14.75
N ASN A 39 -12.17 2.33 14.33
CA ASN A 39 -11.76 2.26 12.94
C ASN A 39 -11.33 0.81 12.66
N PRO A 40 -12.04 0.03 11.84
CA PRO A 40 -13.21 0.42 11.05
C PRO A 40 -14.39 0.97 11.87
N ALA A 41 -15.16 1.88 11.27
CA ALA A 41 -16.40 2.38 11.83
C ALA A 41 -17.45 1.25 11.92
N ASP A 42 -18.50 1.48 12.70
CA ASP A 42 -19.58 0.50 12.82
C ASP A 42 -20.29 0.31 11.48
N ASP A 43 -20.52 -0.95 11.13
CA ASP A 43 -21.06 -1.40 9.85
C ASP A 43 -20.27 -0.92 8.62
N GLU A 44 -19.00 -0.53 8.77
CA GLU A 44 -18.12 -0.21 7.63
C GLU A 44 -17.98 -1.44 6.73
N ILE A 45 -18.17 -1.25 5.43
CA ILE A 45 -18.00 -2.28 4.40
C ILE A 45 -16.76 -1.99 3.57
N ASP A 46 -16.32 -2.96 2.77
CA ASP A 46 -15.16 -2.84 1.89
C ASP A 46 -13.84 -2.53 2.61
N VAL A 47 -13.71 -3.01 3.85
CA VAL A 47 -12.49 -2.84 4.64
C VAL A 47 -11.35 -3.69 4.10
N ALA A 48 -10.19 -3.08 3.87
CA ALA A 48 -8.97 -3.78 3.45
C ALA A 48 -8.58 -4.91 4.43
N ARG A 49 -8.00 -6.00 3.91
CA ARG A 49 -7.75 -7.23 4.68
C ARG A 49 -6.58 -7.11 5.65
N ASN A 50 -5.68 -6.16 5.45
CA ASN A 50 -4.57 -5.85 6.35
C ASN A 50 -4.89 -4.72 7.35
N LYS A 51 -6.17 -4.42 7.58
CA LYS A 51 -6.60 -3.31 8.43
C LYS A 51 -6.05 -3.44 9.85
N VAL A 52 -5.34 -2.39 10.30
CA VAL A 52 -5.10 -2.14 11.73
C VAL A 52 -6.39 -1.60 12.32
N ILE A 53 -6.93 -2.31 13.29
CA ILE A 53 -8.17 -1.93 13.96
C ILE A 53 -7.80 -1.03 15.13
N SER A 54 -8.45 0.12 15.28
CA SER A 54 -8.22 1.04 16.41
C SER A 54 -9.51 1.42 17.11
N VAL A 55 -9.38 1.74 18.39
CA VAL A 55 -10.46 2.25 19.23
C VAL A 55 -9.94 3.41 20.05
N ASP A 56 -10.63 4.55 19.97
CA ASP A 56 -10.34 5.74 20.75
C ASP A 56 -11.25 5.80 21.98
N PHE A 57 -10.63 6.06 23.13
CA PHE A 57 -11.32 6.25 24.40
C PHE A 57 -11.55 7.73 24.70
N SER A 58 -12.51 8.01 25.58
CA SER A 58 -12.85 9.36 26.07
C SER A 58 -11.75 10.04 26.87
N GLU A 59 -10.82 9.25 27.40
CA GLU A 59 -9.76 9.68 28.29
C GLU A 59 -8.58 8.70 28.24
N GLU A 60 -7.53 8.99 29.00
CA GLU A 60 -6.41 8.08 29.18
C GLU A 60 -6.82 6.87 30.03
N MET A 61 -6.54 5.69 29.49
CA MET A 61 -6.84 4.39 30.09
C MET A 61 -5.62 3.80 30.80
N ASP A 62 -5.85 2.89 31.75
CA ASP A 62 -4.79 2.07 32.34
C ASP A 62 -4.27 1.07 31.28
N PRO A 63 -3.02 1.22 30.79
CA PRO A 63 -2.48 0.37 29.75
C PRO A 63 -2.42 -1.11 30.13
N SER A 64 -2.34 -1.44 31.42
CA SER A 64 -2.30 -2.84 31.89
C SER A 64 -3.61 -3.58 31.67
N THR A 65 -4.72 -2.84 31.55
CA THR A 65 -6.07 -3.38 31.33
C THR A 65 -6.44 -3.50 29.86
N ILE A 66 -5.62 -2.99 28.94
CA ILE A 66 -5.83 -3.08 27.49
C ILE A 66 -4.91 -4.15 26.92
N ASN A 67 -5.47 -5.33 26.67
CA ASN A 67 -4.73 -6.50 26.20
C ASN A 67 -5.64 -7.43 25.39
N ALA A 68 -5.13 -8.58 24.97
CA ALA A 68 -5.86 -9.52 24.10
C ALA A 68 -7.13 -10.14 24.74
N SER A 69 -7.31 -10.03 26.06
CA SER A 69 -8.54 -10.47 26.74
C SER A 69 -9.61 -9.40 26.82
N THR A 70 -9.26 -8.13 26.59
CA THR A 70 -10.15 -6.98 26.73
C THR A 70 -10.40 -6.23 25.43
N PHE A 71 -9.52 -6.37 24.44
CA PHE A 71 -9.71 -5.97 23.05
C PHE A 71 -9.68 -7.22 22.18
N ILE A 72 -10.87 -7.68 21.80
CA ILE A 72 -11.09 -8.94 21.10
C ILE A 72 -11.63 -8.64 19.69
N VAL A 73 -11.16 -9.39 18.70
CA VAL A 73 -11.73 -9.37 17.35
C VAL A 73 -12.14 -10.79 16.98
N THR A 74 -13.37 -10.97 16.50
CA THR A 74 -13.89 -12.29 16.10
C THR A 74 -14.44 -12.31 14.69
N GLN A 75 -14.46 -13.50 14.08
CA GLN A 75 -15.24 -13.84 12.89
C GLN A 75 -16.24 -14.91 13.31
N GLY A 76 -17.51 -14.53 13.48
CA GLY A 76 -18.47 -15.40 14.17
C GLY A 76 -17.95 -15.75 15.57
N ASP A 77 -17.83 -17.04 15.86
CA ASP A 77 -17.34 -17.55 17.15
C ASP A 77 -15.81 -17.72 17.20
N VAL A 78 -15.09 -17.49 16.10
CA VAL A 78 -13.65 -17.68 16.02
C VAL A 78 -12.93 -16.38 16.38
N THR A 79 -12.13 -16.40 17.44
CA THR A 79 -11.24 -15.28 17.79
C THR A 79 -10.08 -15.17 16.80
N ILE A 80 -9.83 -13.96 16.32
CA ILE A 80 -8.71 -13.64 15.44
C ILE A 80 -7.47 -13.38 16.29
N GLU A 81 -6.37 -14.05 15.98
CA GLU A 81 -5.08 -13.78 16.63
C GLU A 81 -4.53 -12.43 16.18
N GLY A 82 -3.97 -11.68 17.11
CA GLY A 82 -3.32 -10.40 16.83
C GLY A 82 -2.62 -9.81 18.03
N THR A 83 -1.95 -8.69 17.81
CA THR A 83 -1.22 -7.94 18.83
C THR A 83 -2.04 -6.72 19.24
N VAL A 84 -2.23 -6.54 20.55
CA VAL A 84 -2.85 -5.34 21.11
C VAL A 84 -1.77 -4.38 21.60
N SER A 85 -1.94 -3.10 21.31
CA SER A 85 -1.09 -2.02 21.80
C SER A 85 -1.96 -0.82 22.21
N TYR A 86 -1.43 0.04 23.07
CA TYR A 86 -2.13 1.24 23.54
C TYR A 86 -1.15 2.41 23.68
N SER A 87 -1.55 3.59 23.21
CA SER A 87 -0.77 4.82 23.33
C SER A 87 -1.67 6.05 23.28
N GLY A 88 -1.42 7.03 24.16
CA GLY A 88 -2.29 8.20 24.33
C GLY A 88 -3.67 7.78 24.82
N THR A 89 -4.67 7.93 23.96
CA THR A 89 -6.07 7.49 24.19
C THR A 89 -6.53 6.40 23.20
N THR A 90 -5.61 5.84 22.42
CA THR A 90 -5.94 4.92 21.32
C THR A 90 -5.40 3.52 21.59
N ALA A 91 -6.27 2.52 21.58
CA ALA A 91 -5.87 1.13 21.48
C ALA A 91 -5.84 0.69 20.01
N LYS A 92 -4.89 -0.18 19.65
CA LYS A 92 -4.78 -0.80 18.34
C LYS A 92 -4.69 -2.31 18.45
N PHE A 93 -5.39 -2.99 17.55
CA PHE A 93 -5.28 -4.41 17.30
C PHE A 93 -4.72 -4.62 15.89
N ILE A 94 -3.60 -5.34 15.79
CA ILE A 94 -2.97 -5.71 14.52
C ILE A 94 -3.20 -7.22 14.32
N PRO A 95 -4.05 -7.64 13.37
CA PRO A 95 -4.22 -9.05 13.05
C PRO A 95 -2.87 -9.70 12.70
N LYS A 96 -2.63 -10.90 13.22
CA LYS A 96 -1.39 -11.65 12.95
C LYS A 96 -1.33 -12.14 11.51
N THR A 97 -2.49 -12.48 10.94
CA THR A 97 -2.68 -12.84 9.54
C THR A 97 -3.69 -11.89 8.92
N ASN A 98 -3.56 -11.62 7.62
CA ASN A 98 -4.56 -10.85 6.90
C ASN A 98 -5.95 -11.45 7.08
N LEU A 99 -6.95 -10.59 7.23
CA LEU A 99 -8.34 -10.97 7.38
C LEU A 99 -8.83 -11.68 6.11
N SER A 100 -9.76 -12.62 6.27
CA SER A 100 -10.40 -13.30 5.14
C SER A 100 -11.35 -12.34 4.43
N ALA A 101 -11.42 -12.45 3.11
CA ALA A 101 -12.26 -11.58 2.28
C ALA A 101 -13.75 -11.94 2.38
N ASP A 102 -14.61 -10.95 2.16
CA ASP A 102 -16.08 -11.07 2.23
C ASP A 102 -16.57 -11.71 3.54
N LYS A 103 -16.02 -11.22 4.66
CA LYS A 103 -16.37 -11.71 6.00
C LYS A 103 -16.66 -10.55 6.94
N VAL A 104 -17.66 -10.80 7.78
CA VAL A 104 -18.05 -9.92 8.89
C VAL A 104 -17.14 -10.23 10.09
N TYR A 105 -16.55 -9.18 10.63
CA TYR A 105 -15.75 -9.20 11.85
C TYR A 105 -16.43 -8.36 12.93
N THR A 106 -16.32 -8.81 14.19
CA THR A 106 -16.83 -8.08 15.35
C THR A 106 -15.66 -7.64 16.23
N ILE A 107 -15.60 -6.35 16.53
CA ILE A 107 -14.68 -5.74 17.48
C ILE A 107 -15.40 -5.67 18.82
N SER A 108 -14.76 -6.17 19.88
CA SER A 108 -15.30 -6.13 21.23
C SER A 108 -14.29 -5.51 22.20
N ILE A 109 -14.69 -4.42 22.85
CA ILE A 109 -13.98 -3.88 24.02
C ILE A 109 -14.79 -4.22 25.27
N THR A 110 -14.23 -5.06 26.12
CA THR A 110 -14.93 -5.55 27.32
C THR A 110 -14.99 -4.49 28.42
N THR A 111 -15.87 -4.68 29.40
CA THR A 111 -15.91 -3.87 30.63
C THR A 111 -14.71 -4.08 31.55
N GLY A 112 -13.77 -4.96 31.19
CA GLY A 112 -12.51 -5.16 31.92
C GLY A 112 -11.50 -4.03 31.73
N VAL A 113 -11.66 -3.18 30.72
CA VAL A 113 -10.79 -2.01 30.49
C VAL A 113 -11.14 -0.90 31.50
N LYS A 114 -10.13 -0.28 32.09
CA LYS A 114 -10.28 0.76 33.12
C LYS A 114 -9.50 2.03 32.81
N ASN A 115 -9.96 3.16 33.33
CA ASN A 115 -9.16 4.39 33.36
C ASN A 115 -8.09 4.36 34.46
N LEU A 116 -7.21 5.37 34.47
CA LEU A 116 -6.15 5.51 35.48
C LEU A 116 -6.68 5.63 36.92
N ALA A 117 -7.93 6.05 37.09
CA ALA A 117 -8.61 6.09 38.39
C ALA A 117 -9.25 4.74 38.78
N GLY A 118 -9.13 3.70 37.95
CA GLY A 118 -9.62 2.34 38.23
C GLY A 118 -11.09 2.09 37.86
N ASN A 119 -11.76 3.05 37.24
CA ASN A 119 -13.16 2.94 36.80
C ASN A 119 -13.22 2.18 35.49
N ALA A 120 -14.10 1.18 35.41
CA ALA A 120 -14.27 0.35 34.23
C ALA A 120 -15.21 1.01 33.21
N LEU A 121 -15.13 0.58 31.95
CA LEU A 121 -16.18 0.90 30.97
C LEU A 121 -17.55 0.42 31.49
N GLU A 122 -18.58 1.26 31.38
CA GLU A 122 -19.93 0.93 31.87
C GLU A 122 -20.58 -0.19 31.07
N THR A 123 -20.40 -0.15 29.75
CA THR A 123 -20.93 -1.14 28.82
C THR A 123 -19.83 -1.58 27.88
N ARG A 124 -19.83 -2.86 27.50
CA ARG A 124 -18.91 -3.35 26.47
C ARG A 124 -19.21 -2.66 25.14
N MET A 125 -18.18 -2.30 24.40
CA MET A 125 -18.33 -1.86 23.03
C MET A 125 -18.40 -3.08 22.13
N GLU A 126 -19.36 -3.10 21.22
CA GLU A 126 -19.40 -4.04 20.09
C GLU A 126 -19.57 -3.24 18.80
N ARG A 127 -18.69 -3.48 17.84
CA ARG A 127 -18.72 -2.86 16.52
C ARG A 127 -18.51 -3.91 15.45
N LYS A 128 -19.16 -3.79 14.30
CA LYS A 128 -19.01 -4.73 13.20
C LYS A 128 -18.43 -4.04 11.98
N PHE A 129 -17.70 -4.79 11.18
CA PHE A 129 -17.29 -4.35 9.85
C PHE A 129 -17.21 -5.54 8.91
N THR A 130 -17.31 -5.26 7.62
CA THR A 130 -17.20 -6.26 6.57
C THR A 130 -15.96 -5.98 5.75
N THR A 131 -15.09 -6.98 5.66
CA THR A 131 -13.93 -6.91 4.77
C THR A 131 -14.37 -6.91 3.31
N ASN A 132 -13.56 -6.28 2.47
CA ASN A 132 -13.83 -6.22 1.03
C ASN A 132 -14.03 -7.61 0.43
N ILE A 133 -14.89 -7.66 -0.58
CA ILE A 133 -15.07 -8.87 -1.37
C ILE A 133 -13.75 -9.24 -2.03
N ASN A 134 -13.40 -10.53 -1.99
CA ASN A 134 -12.47 -11.06 -2.98
C ASN A 134 -13.29 -11.11 -4.26
N VAL A 135 -13.15 -10.10 -5.12
CA VAL A 135 -13.77 -10.11 -6.44
C VAL A 135 -13.28 -11.39 -7.10
N ALA A 136 -14.15 -12.39 -7.26
CA ALA A 136 -13.79 -13.68 -7.82
C ALA A 136 -13.00 -13.45 -9.13
N GLY A 137 -11.69 -13.68 -9.07
CA GLY A 137 -10.74 -13.31 -10.12
C GLY A 137 -10.69 -11.79 -10.35
N LEU A 138 -9.80 -11.08 -9.66
CA LEU A 138 -9.42 -9.72 -10.05
C LEU A 138 -9.13 -9.71 -11.56
N ALA A 139 -9.94 -9.01 -12.35
CA ALA A 139 -9.84 -9.09 -13.79
C ALA A 139 -8.44 -8.63 -14.27
N VAL A 140 -7.84 -9.39 -15.18
CA VAL A 140 -6.58 -9.04 -15.84
C VAL A 140 -6.68 -7.64 -16.46
N VAL A 141 -5.59 -6.88 -16.48
CA VAL A 141 -5.53 -5.60 -17.19
C VAL A 141 -5.30 -5.88 -18.68
N ASP A 142 -6.26 -5.52 -19.52
CA ASP A 142 -6.12 -5.66 -20.97
C ASP A 142 -5.08 -4.65 -21.51
N LEU A 143 -4.04 -5.17 -22.15
CA LEU A 143 -2.96 -4.38 -22.75
C LEU A 143 -3.27 -3.97 -24.19
N GLY A 144 -4.29 -4.56 -24.83
CA GLY A 144 -4.55 -4.39 -26.26
C GLY A 144 -3.27 -4.58 -27.10
N ALA A 145 -3.05 -3.67 -28.05
CA ALA A 145 -1.87 -3.70 -28.91
C ALA A 145 -0.54 -3.47 -28.17
N ALA A 146 -0.55 -2.87 -26.96
CA ALA A 146 0.66 -2.73 -26.15
C ALA A 146 1.22 -4.10 -25.70
N GLY A 147 0.36 -5.12 -25.59
CA GLY A 147 0.76 -6.49 -25.20
C GLY A 147 1.71 -7.17 -26.20
N ASN A 148 1.84 -6.64 -27.42
CA ASN A 148 2.74 -7.14 -28.46
C ASN A 148 4.21 -6.70 -28.29
N TYR A 149 4.49 -5.86 -27.28
CA TYR A 149 5.79 -5.26 -27.06
C TYR A 149 6.34 -5.65 -25.68
N VAL A 150 7.63 -6.00 -25.63
CA VAL A 150 8.37 -6.20 -24.38
C VAL A 150 8.85 -4.86 -23.81
N VAL A 151 9.14 -3.89 -24.68
CA VAL A 151 9.39 -2.50 -24.32
C VAL A 151 8.55 -1.60 -25.22
N LEU A 152 7.75 -0.72 -24.63
CA LEU A 152 7.01 0.33 -25.34
C LEU A 152 7.23 1.65 -24.60
N ALA A 153 7.71 2.66 -25.31
CA ALA A 153 8.03 3.97 -24.75
C ALA A 153 7.49 5.10 -25.62
N LYS A 154 7.42 6.32 -25.08
CA LYS A 154 6.97 7.51 -25.84
C LYS A 154 8.08 8.45 -26.24
N THR A 155 9.11 8.62 -25.42
CA THR A 155 10.13 9.67 -25.60
C THR A 155 11.51 9.13 -25.94
N ALA A 156 11.93 7.99 -25.37
CA ALA A 156 13.21 7.36 -25.71
C ALA A 156 13.27 5.89 -25.30
N ILE A 157 14.13 5.15 -26.00
CA ILE A 157 14.64 3.85 -25.52
C ILE A 157 16.15 3.94 -25.58
N ASN A 158 16.80 4.01 -24.42
CA ASN A 158 18.25 4.10 -24.33
C ASN A 158 18.82 2.80 -23.78
N ASN A 159 19.88 2.32 -24.40
CA ASN A 159 20.57 1.11 -23.98
C ASN A 159 22.07 1.38 -23.86
N ASN A 160 22.67 1.13 -22.70
CA ASN A 160 24.11 0.94 -22.60
C ASN A 160 24.42 -0.54 -22.89
N PRO A 161 24.98 -0.88 -24.06
CA PRO A 161 25.13 -2.26 -24.48
C PRO A 161 26.12 -3.05 -23.60
N THR A 162 25.99 -4.38 -23.49
CA THR A 162 25.16 -5.25 -24.34
C THR A 162 23.99 -5.86 -23.57
N SER A 163 22.77 -5.58 -24.01
CA SER A 163 21.54 -6.19 -23.49
C SER A 163 21.13 -7.42 -24.32
N ALA A 164 20.32 -8.30 -23.73
CA ALA A 164 19.68 -9.43 -24.39
C ALA A 164 18.16 -9.33 -24.22
N ILE A 165 17.46 -8.93 -25.28
CA ILE A 165 16.03 -8.62 -25.25
C ILE A 165 15.26 -9.63 -26.10
N THR A 166 14.20 -10.22 -25.55
CA THR A 166 13.32 -11.15 -26.25
C THR A 166 11.91 -10.56 -26.32
N GLY A 167 11.46 -10.22 -27.53
CA GLY A 167 10.20 -9.52 -27.78
C GLY A 167 10.41 -8.23 -28.60
N ASN A 168 9.30 -7.61 -29.01
CA ASN A 168 9.36 -6.39 -29.84
C ASN A 168 9.54 -5.12 -29.01
N LEU A 169 10.22 -4.13 -29.58
CA LEU A 169 10.37 -2.79 -29.02
C LEU A 169 9.55 -1.79 -29.84
N GLY A 170 8.88 -0.85 -29.18
CA GLY A 170 8.09 0.20 -29.82
C GLY A 170 8.40 1.58 -29.24
N LEU A 171 8.54 2.58 -30.10
CA LEU A 171 8.72 3.98 -29.69
C LEU A 171 7.78 4.89 -30.48
N SER A 172 6.87 5.59 -29.80
CA SER A 172 5.98 6.56 -30.44
C SER A 172 5.42 7.56 -29.42
N PRO A 173 5.38 8.88 -29.72
CA PRO A 173 5.55 9.49 -31.04
C PRO A 173 7.00 9.81 -31.43
N ALA A 174 7.98 9.52 -30.56
CA ALA A 174 9.38 9.79 -30.89
C ALA A 174 9.87 8.93 -32.07
N ALA A 175 10.81 9.51 -32.83
CA ALA A 175 11.42 8.91 -34.01
C ALA A 175 12.50 7.88 -33.63
N THR A 176 12.90 7.06 -34.61
CA THR A 176 13.93 6.01 -34.49
C THR A 176 15.24 6.55 -33.90
N SER A 177 15.59 7.82 -34.14
CA SER A 177 16.79 8.48 -33.60
C SER A 177 16.85 8.55 -32.07
N TYR A 178 15.72 8.38 -31.37
CA TYR A 178 15.63 8.31 -29.92
C TYR A 178 15.75 6.88 -29.37
N ILE A 179 15.96 5.89 -30.25
CA ILE A 179 16.38 4.54 -29.89
C ILE A 179 17.92 4.49 -30.01
N THR A 180 18.63 4.42 -28.88
CA THR A 180 20.10 4.50 -28.87
C THR A 180 20.76 3.28 -28.26
N GLY A 181 22.01 3.01 -28.68
CA GLY A 181 22.85 1.94 -28.12
C GLY A 181 22.42 0.50 -28.47
N LEU A 182 21.50 0.34 -29.41
CA LEU A 182 21.08 -0.96 -29.93
C LEU A 182 21.74 -1.32 -31.28
N SER A 183 22.51 -0.43 -31.91
CA SER A 183 23.16 -0.66 -33.21
C SER A 183 22.18 -1.20 -34.26
N LEU A 184 21.18 -0.38 -34.61
CA LEU A 184 20.07 -0.78 -35.44
C LEU A 184 20.49 -1.08 -36.88
N THR A 185 19.84 -2.08 -37.48
CA THR A 185 19.82 -2.31 -38.93
C THR A 185 18.42 -2.05 -39.44
N ASP A 186 18.27 -1.06 -40.30
CA ASP A 186 16.96 -0.61 -40.76
C ASP A 186 16.42 -1.48 -41.90
N PHE A 187 15.11 -1.72 -41.86
CA PHE A 187 14.32 -2.36 -42.91
C PHE A 187 13.08 -1.51 -43.22
N THR A 188 12.30 -1.91 -44.23
CA THR A 188 11.03 -1.24 -44.52
C THR A 188 10.01 -1.52 -43.41
N GLY A 189 9.72 -0.49 -42.61
CA GLY A 189 8.69 -0.51 -41.57
C GLY A 189 9.14 -1.09 -40.22
N TYR A 190 10.38 -1.53 -40.07
CA TYR A 190 10.95 -2.00 -38.79
C TYR A 190 12.47 -1.92 -38.84
N ALA A 191 13.11 -2.10 -37.69
CA ALA A 191 14.55 -2.33 -37.57
C ALA A 191 14.85 -3.61 -36.78
N THR A 192 16.08 -4.09 -36.86
CA THR A 192 16.59 -5.22 -36.08
C THR A 192 17.86 -4.86 -35.33
N SER A 193 18.20 -5.65 -34.32
CA SER A 193 19.46 -5.55 -33.57
C SER A 193 19.93 -6.94 -33.16
N ALA A 194 21.25 -7.17 -33.12
CA ALA A 194 21.81 -8.41 -32.56
C ALA A 194 21.49 -8.60 -31.07
N GLN A 195 21.11 -7.53 -30.36
CA GLN A 195 20.69 -7.54 -28.95
C GLN A 195 19.22 -7.92 -28.77
N VAL A 196 18.45 -8.04 -29.86
CA VAL A 196 16.98 -8.18 -29.81
C VAL A 196 16.54 -9.40 -30.62
N THR A 197 16.00 -10.41 -29.93
CA THR A 197 15.19 -11.48 -30.55
C THR A 197 13.77 -10.97 -30.73
N GLY A 198 13.56 -10.21 -31.80
CA GLY A 198 12.32 -9.48 -32.08
C GLY A 198 12.55 -8.37 -33.11
N LYS A 199 11.58 -7.46 -33.23
CA LYS A 199 11.66 -6.29 -34.11
C LYS A 199 11.55 -5.00 -33.32
N LEU A 200 12.19 -3.95 -33.84
CA LEU A 200 12.07 -2.60 -33.32
C LEU A 200 11.20 -1.77 -34.26
N TYR A 201 10.32 -0.96 -33.69
CA TYR A 201 9.37 -0.14 -34.40
C TYR A 201 9.42 1.29 -33.85
N ALA A 202 9.41 2.29 -34.73
CA ALA A 202 9.35 3.69 -34.33
C ALA A 202 8.40 4.51 -35.23
N ALA A 203 8.00 5.70 -34.75
CA ALA A 203 6.94 6.51 -35.36
C ALA A 203 7.26 7.07 -36.76
N ASP A 204 8.53 7.18 -37.13
CA ASP A 204 9.01 7.70 -38.42
C ASP A 204 9.23 6.60 -39.48
N MET A 205 8.95 5.34 -39.15
CA MET A 205 9.08 4.22 -40.06
C MET A 205 7.92 4.14 -41.08
N ALA A 206 8.11 3.38 -42.15
CA ALA A 206 7.09 3.20 -43.18
C ALA A 206 5.78 2.59 -42.65
N SER A 207 4.65 2.99 -43.25
CA SER A 207 3.32 2.42 -42.98
C SER A 207 3.31 0.88 -43.13
N PRO A 208 2.60 0.14 -42.26
CA PRO A 208 1.62 0.57 -41.25
C PRO A 208 2.19 0.84 -39.85
N THR A 209 3.51 0.92 -39.70
CA THR A 209 4.14 1.01 -38.36
C THR A 209 3.70 2.22 -37.53
N PRO A 210 3.61 3.45 -38.07
CA PRO A 210 3.24 4.61 -37.26
C PRO A 210 1.84 4.47 -36.65
N ILE A 211 0.83 4.05 -37.44
CA ILE A 211 -0.55 3.93 -36.95
C ILE A 211 -0.69 2.80 -35.93
N ASN A 212 -0.01 1.66 -36.15
CA ASN A 212 0.00 0.55 -35.19
C ASN A 212 0.62 0.97 -33.85
N LEU A 213 1.69 1.76 -33.88
CA LEU A 213 2.32 2.28 -32.67
C LEU A 213 1.46 3.32 -31.96
N THR A 214 0.75 4.19 -32.68
CA THR A 214 -0.23 5.10 -32.07
C THR A 214 -1.28 4.31 -31.29
N THR A 215 -1.86 3.26 -31.89
CA THR A 215 -2.82 2.38 -31.20
C THR A 215 -2.19 1.67 -30.00
N ALA A 216 -0.96 1.16 -30.12
CA ALA A 216 -0.27 0.50 -29.01
C ALA A 216 -0.05 1.45 -27.82
N VAL A 217 0.37 2.70 -28.07
CA VAL A 217 0.58 3.71 -27.03
C VAL A 217 -0.74 4.13 -26.38
N GLU A 218 -1.81 4.29 -27.17
CA GLU A 218 -3.14 4.55 -26.63
C GLU A 218 -3.61 3.40 -25.73
N ASN A 219 -3.44 2.15 -26.15
CA ASN A 219 -3.79 0.99 -25.33
C ASN A 219 -2.92 0.89 -24.07
N MET A 220 -1.65 1.27 -24.12
CA MET A 220 -0.80 1.38 -22.92
C MET A 220 -1.36 2.43 -21.94
N THR A 221 -1.77 3.60 -22.42
CA THR A 221 -2.41 4.62 -21.56
C THR A 221 -3.76 4.13 -21.01
N THR A 222 -4.56 3.42 -21.81
CA THR A 222 -5.80 2.78 -21.35
C THR A 222 -5.53 1.74 -20.27
N ALA A 223 -4.54 0.86 -20.45
CA ALA A 223 -4.14 -0.16 -19.48
C ALA A 223 -3.65 0.49 -18.17
N TYR A 224 -2.83 1.53 -18.26
CA TYR A 224 -2.41 2.33 -17.11
C TYR A 224 -3.62 2.86 -16.33
N ASN A 225 -4.56 3.53 -17.01
CA ASN A 225 -5.74 4.11 -16.38
C ASN A 225 -6.68 3.03 -15.82
N ASN A 226 -6.79 1.88 -16.47
CA ASN A 226 -7.57 0.74 -15.99
C ASN A 226 -6.98 0.18 -14.68
N ALA A 227 -5.66 0.00 -14.61
CA ALA A 227 -4.97 -0.47 -13.42
C ALA A 227 -5.04 0.56 -12.28
N ALA A 228 -4.81 1.84 -12.57
CA ALA A 228 -4.88 2.94 -11.60
C ALA A 228 -6.31 3.17 -11.06
N GLY A 229 -7.31 2.89 -11.89
CA GLY A 229 -8.73 3.12 -11.57
C GLY A 229 -9.43 1.99 -10.83
N ARG A 230 -8.74 0.88 -10.51
CA ARG A 230 -9.36 -0.20 -9.73
C ARG A 230 -9.73 0.31 -8.31
N PRO A 231 -10.99 0.21 -7.87
CA PRO A 231 -11.48 1.04 -6.77
C PRO A 231 -11.29 0.46 -5.35
N LEU A 232 -11.31 -0.86 -5.18
CA LEU A 232 -11.42 -1.52 -3.87
C LEU A 232 -10.20 -2.38 -3.58
N PRO A 233 -9.11 -1.81 -3.01
CA PRO A 233 -7.90 -2.57 -2.76
C PRO A 233 -8.09 -3.59 -1.63
N ASP A 234 -7.61 -4.81 -1.86
CA ASP A 234 -7.49 -5.85 -0.84
C ASP A 234 -6.48 -5.48 0.24
N PHE A 235 -5.45 -4.74 -0.14
CA PHE A 235 -4.35 -4.33 0.72
C PHE A 235 -4.06 -2.85 0.55
N LEU A 236 -4.10 -2.12 1.66
CA LEU A 236 -3.87 -0.68 1.69
C LEU A 236 -2.59 -0.37 2.49
N GLU A 237 -1.69 0.43 1.90
CA GLU A 237 -0.43 0.90 2.50
C GLU A 237 0.41 -0.23 3.14
N LEU A 238 0.42 -1.41 2.53
CA LEU A 238 1.13 -2.58 3.08
C LEU A 238 2.62 -2.26 3.28
N GLY A 239 3.14 -2.56 4.47
CA GLY A 239 4.53 -2.29 4.83
C GLY A 239 4.89 -0.79 4.86
N ALA A 240 3.89 0.11 4.87
CA ALA A 240 4.09 1.55 4.72
C ALA A 240 4.96 1.91 3.50
N GLY A 241 4.79 1.16 2.41
CA GLY A 241 5.56 1.31 1.17
C GLY A 241 6.88 0.53 1.14
N ASN A 242 7.36 -0.04 2.24
CA ASN A 242 8.48 -0.98 2.22
C ASN A 242 7.95 -2.42 2.22
N ILE A 243 8.11 -3.10 1.09
CA ILE A 243 7.58 -4.45 0.90
C ILE A 243 8.66 -5.55 0.93
N GLY A 244 9.90 -5.22 1.30
CA GLY A 244 10.99 -6.20 1.38
C GLY A 244 10.67 -7.35 2.33
N GLY A 245 10.94 -8.59 1.91
CA GLY A 245 10.70 -9.80 2.68
C GLY A 245 9.25 -10.27 2.73
N ILE A 246 8.31 -9.54 2.10
CA ILE A 246 6.90 -9.89 2.12
C ILE A 246 6.58 -10.93 1.05
N THR A 247 5.66 -11.86 1.38
CA THR A 247 4.97 -12.70 0.39
C THR A 247 3.65 -12.03 0.00
N LEU A 248 3.54 -11.62 -1.25
CA LEU A 248 2.38 -10.95 -1.84
C LEU A 248 1.44 -12.01 -2.42
N THR A 249 0.22 -12.07 -1.89
CA THR A 249 -0.84 -12.97 -2.35
C THR A 249 -1.70 -12.29 -3.40
N ALA A 250 -2.49 -13.04 -4.15
CA ALA A 250 -3.34 -12.49 -5.20
C ALA A 250 -4.25 -11.35 -4.68
N GLY A 251 -4.40 -10.31 -5.49
CA GLY A 251 -5.27 -9.18 -5.17
C GLY A 251 -4.80 -7.82 -5.66
N LEU A 252 -5.61 -6.82 -5.32
CA LEU A 252 -5.37 -5.41 -5.59
C LEU A 252 -4.69 -4.76 -4.39
N TYR A 253 -3.55 -4.12 -4.65
CA TYR A 253 -2.77 -3.40 -3.65
C TYR A 253 -2.75 -1.92 -3.99
N LYS A 254 -2.77 -1.08 -2.95
CA LYS A 254 -2.71 0.37 -3.11
C LYS A 254 -1.76 1.03 -2.13
N TRP A 255 -0.91 1.89 -2.68
CA TRP A 255 -0.10 2.86 -1.94
C TRP A 255 -0.30 4.26 -2.52
N THR A 256 -0.53 5.21 -1.64
CA THR A 256 -0.55 6.65 -1.94
C THR A 256 0.87 7.26 -1.89
N SER A 257 1.88 6.43 -1.64
CA SER A 257 3.28 6.78 -1.46
C SER A 257 4.19 6.02 -2.45
N THR A 258 5.49 6.27 -2.35
CA THR A 258 6.54 5.49 -3.02
C THR A 258 6.63 4.09 -2.42
N VAL A 259 6.85 3.09 -3.27
CA VAL A 259 7.13 1.71 -2.87
C VAL A 259 8.62 1.39 -3.03
N THR A 260 9.18 0.72 -2.04
CA THR A 260 10.57 0.29 -1.97
C THR A 260 10.64 -1.23 -1.76
N ILE A 261 11.59 -1.88 -2.46
CA ILE A 261 11.88 -3.31 -2.39
C ILE A 261 13.37 -3.48 -2.02
N PRO A 262 13.72 -3.33 -0.73
CA PRO A 262 15.12 -3.37 -0.28
C PRO A 262 15.67 -4.80 -0.08
N THR A 263 14.81 -5.80 -0.01
CA THR A 263 15.14 -7.22 0.13
C THR A 263 14.17 -8.06 -0.70
N ASP A 264 14.49 -9.33 -0.92
CA ASP A 264 13.71 -10.24 -1.77
C ASP A 264 12.21 -10.25 -1.42
N VAL A 265 11.39 -10.37 -2.45
CA VAL A 265 9.92 -10.44 -2.36
C VAL A 265 9.44 -11.70 -3.05
N THR A 266 8.40 -12.31 -2.50
CA THR A 266 7.73 -13.45 -3.14
C THR A 266 6.36 -13.01 -3.62
N ILE A 267 5.98 -13.36 -4.85
CA ILE A 267 4.60 -13.27 -5.34
C ILE A 267 4.07 -14.70 -5.44
N SER A 268 3.04 -15.01 -4.65
CA SER A 268 2.56 -16.39 -4.47
C SER A 268 1.07 -16.49 -4.74
N GLY A 269 0.72 -17.37 -5.68
CA GLY A 269 -0.65 -17.71 -6.04
C GLY A 269 -0.65 -18.72 -7.18
N THR A 270 -1.82 -19.04 -7.68
CA THR A 270 -2.04 -19.97 -8.79
C THR A 270 -1.72 -19.31 -10.14
N ALA A 271 -1.78 -20.10 -11.21
CA ALA A 271 -1.56 -19.62 -12.58
C ALA A 271 -2.65 -18.69 -13.12
N ASP A 272 -3.82 -18.67 -12.48
CA ASP A 272 -4.98 -17.88 -12.89
C ASP A 272 -5.19 -16.64 -12.01
N ASP A 273 -4.45 -16.55 -10.91
CA ASP A 273 -4.48 -15.40 -10.01
C ASP A 273 -3.87 -14.15 -10.66
N VAL A 274 -4.32 -12.99 -10.19
CA VAL A 274 -3.93 -11.67 -10.71
C VAL A 274 -3.47 -10.77 -9.56
N TRP A 275 -2.42 -9.99 -9.84
CA TRP A 275 -1.88 -8.98 -8.95
C TRP A 275 -1.91 -7.62 -9.64
N ILE A 276 -2.49 -6.63 -9.00
CA ILE A 276 -2.41 -5.24 -9.46
C ILE A 276 -1.87 -4.40 -8.31
N PHE A 277 -0.72 -3.76 -8.53
CA PHE A 277 -0.07 -2.87 -7.59
C PHE A 277 -0.25 -1.43 -8.06
N GLN A 278 -1.07 -0.64 -7.33
CA GLN A 278 -1.26 0.79 -7.58
C GLN A 278 -0.30 1.60 -6.72
N ILE A 279 0.60 2.34 -7.36
CA ILE A 279 1.66 3.11 -6.70
C ILE A 279 1.54 4.57 -7.15
N SER A 280 1.19 5.46 -6.22
CA SER A 280 1.08 6.91 -6.51
C SER A 280 2.43 7.64 -6.51
N GLY A 281 3.48 7.03 -5.94
CA GLY A 281 4.86 7.53 -6.02
C GLY A 281 5.73 6.72 -6.99
N ASP A 282 7.01 6.65 -6.65
CA ASP A 282 8.00 5.85 -7.37
C ASP A 282 7.92 4.36 -6.97
N LEU A 283 8.49 3.49 -7.79
CA LEU A 283 8.80 2.10 -7.45
C LEU A 283 10.32 1.93 -7.50
N THR A 284 10.93 1.54 -6.39
CA THR A 284 12.39 1.35 -6.32
C THR A 284 12.75 -0.04 -5.80
N MET A 285 13.58 -0.77 -6.54
CA MET A 285 14.12 -2.05 -6.13
C MET A 285 15.63 -1.95 -5.94
N SER A 286 16.13 -2.43 -4.80
CA SER A 286 17.56 -2.36 -4.49
C SER A 286 18.38 -3.31 -5.36
N ALA A 287 19.70 -3.08 -5.41
CA ALA A 287 20.62 -3.96 -6.13
C ALA A 287 20.59 -5.40 -5.59
N ALA A 288 20.76 -6.37 -6.49
CA ALA A 288 20.79 -7.81 -6.21
C ALA A 288 19.51 -8.41 -5.56
N VAL A 289 18.44 -7.63 -5.42
CA VAL A 289 17.15 -8.08 -4.91
C VAL A 289 16.37 -8.84 -5.98
N ASN A 290 15.66 -9.89 -5.58
CA ASN A 290 14.88 -10.74 -6.48
C ASN A 290 13.40 -10.75 -6.11
N ILE A 291 12.54 -10.62 -7.11
CA ILE A 291 11.13 -10.99 -7.04
C ILE A 291 11.01 -12.46 -7.48
N THR A 292 10.46 -13.32 -6.64
CA THR A 292 10.29 -14.75 -6.93
C THR A 292 8.83 -15.11 -7.08
N LEU A 293 8.50 -15.94 -8.07
CA LEU A 293 7.14 -16.45 -8.28
C LEU A 293 6.98 -17.82 -7.62
N GLN A 294 5.90 -18.02 -6.87
CA GLN A 294 5.55 -19.29 -6.21
C GLN A 294 4.11 -19.69 -6.49
N GLY A 295 3.79 -20.98 -6.28
CA GLY A 295 2.43 -21.52 -6.40
C GLY A 295 1.89 -21.67 -7.83
N GLY A 296 2.69 -21.29 -8.84
CA GLY A 296 2.27 -21.25 -10.25
C GLY A 296 1.96 -19.84 -10.77
N ALA A 297 2.14 -18.80 -9.95
CA ALA A 297 2.00 -17.40 -10.35
C ALA A 297 2.79 -17.10 -11.65
N LYS A 298 2.20 -16.27 -12.52
CA LYS A 298 2.76 -15.92 -13.83
C LYS A 298 3.00 -14.42 -13.93
N ALA A 299 4.15 -14.04 -14.47
CA ALA A 299 4.47 -12.66 -14.81
C ALA A 299 3.41 -11.98 -15.70
N SER A 300 2.75 -12.73 -16.59
CA SER A 300 1.67 -12.23 -17.44
C SER A 300 0.46 -11.69 -16.67
N ASN A 301 0.29 -12.06 -15.39
CA ASN A 301 -0.85 -11.70 -14.56
C ASN A 301 -0.47 -10.71 -13.45
N ILE A 302 0.75 -10.18 -13.46
CA ILE A 302 1.25 -9.25 -12.45
C ILE A 302 1.39 -7.88 -13.09
N PHE A 303 0.72 -6.87 -12.54
CA PHE A 303 0.66 -5.51 -13.07
C PHE A 303 1.15 -4.50 -12.04
N TRP A 304 2.17 -3.74 -12.39
CA TRP A 304 2.70 -2.63 -11.59
C TRP A 304 2.30 -1.32 -12.26
N GLN A 305 1.29 -0.64 -11.72
CA GLN A 305 0.96 0.71 -12.13
C GLN A 305 1.74 1.70 -11.26
N VAL A 306 2.61 2.50 -11.88
CA VAL A 306 3.51 3.43 -11.19
C VAL A 306 3.30 4.85 -11.72
N ALA A 307 2.89 5.77 -10.86
CA ALA A 307 2.68 7.17 -11.23
C ALA A 307 4.00 7.96 -11.30
N GLY A 308 4.99 7.58 -10.49
CA GLY A 308 6.35 8.08 -10.53
C GLY A 308 7.26 7.26 -11.46
N GLU A 309 8.56 7.23 -11.17
CA GLU A 309 9.56 6.44 -11.89
C GLU A 309 9.65 5.01 -11.32
N ALA A 310 9.89 4.03 -12.19
CA ALA A 310 10.23 2.68 -11.77
C ALA A 310 11.73 2.42 -11.97
N THR A 311 12.48 2.19 -10.89
CA THR A 311 13.92 1.94 -10.92
C THR A 311 14.27 0.58 -10.33
N PHE A 312 15.03 -0.22 -11.09
CA PHE A 312 15.49 -1.55 -10.70
C PHE A 312 17.01 -1.55 -10.59
N GLY A 313 17.51 -1.79 -9.37
CA GLY A 313 18.92 -1.72 -9.02
C GLY A 313 19.78 -2.74 -9.77
N THR A 314 21.10 -2.54 -9.74
CA THR A 314 22.05 -3.40 -10.45
C THR A 314 21.87 -4.88 -10.08
N THR A 315 21.97 -5.77 -11.06
CA THR A 315 21.87 -7.24 -10.88
C THR A 315 20.57 -7.76 -10.23
N SER A 316 19.56 -6.90 -10.08
CA SER A 316 18.28 -7.27 -9.49
C SER A 316 17.41 -8.07 -10.49
N HIS A 317 16.43 -8.82 -10.00
CA HIS A 317 15.49 -9.59 -10.83
C HIS A 317 14.04 -9.17 -10.54
N SER A 318 13.30 -8.80 -11.60
CA SER A 318 11.91 -8.36 -11.51
C SER A 318 10.98 -9.19 -12.40
N GLU A 319 9.71 -9.23 -12.02
CA GLU A 319 8.66 -10.01 -12.67
C GLU A 319 7.41 -9.14 -12.88
N GLY A 320 6.78 -9.24 -14.06
CA GLY A 320 5.46 -8.65 -14.31
C GLY A 320 5.41 -7.58 -15.40
N ILE A 321 4.30 -6.86 -15.49
CA ILE A 321 4.04 -5.83 -16.49
C ILE A 321 4.07 -4.47 -15.79
N ILE A 322 5.03 -3.63 -16.16
CA ILE A 322 5.20 -2.28 -15.58
C ILE A 322 4.50 -1.29 -16.50
N LEU A 323 3.47 -0.63 -15.97
CA LEU A 323 2.74 0.47 -16.57
C LEU A 323 3.16 1.76 -15.85
N SER A 324 4.20 2.44 -16.37
CA SER A 324 4.74 3.66 -15.76
C SER A 324 4.20 4.91 -16.44
N MET A 325 3.74 5.89 -15.65
CA MET A 325 3.39 7.23 -16.15
C MET A 325 4.64 8.03 -16.52
N THR A 326 5.80 7.68 -15.96
CA THR A 326 7.08 8.32 -16.29
C THR A 326 8.06 7.30 -16.86
N GLY A 327 9.31 7.31 -16.37
CA GLY A 327 10.39 6.48 -16.85
C GLY A 327 10.39 5.08 -16.22
N ILE A 328 11.09 4.17 -16.88
CA ILE A 328 11.49 2.88 -16.33
C ILE A 328 12.99 2.73 -16.54
N THR A 329 13.74 2.54 -15.47
CA THR A 329 15.20 2.43 -15.48
C THR A 329 15.63 1.09 -14.92
N PHE A 330 16.28 0.27 -15.74
CA PHE A 330 16.98 -0.93 -15.31
C PHE A 330 18.48 -0.64 -15.24
N GLN A 331 19.05 -0.69 -14.05
CA GLN A 331 20.48 -0.48 -13.85
C GLN A 331 21.28 -1.70 -14.30
N THR A 332 22.62 -1.55 -14.31
CA THR A 332 23.57 -2.52 -14.84
C THR A 332 23.25 -3.97 -14.48
N GLY A 333 23.00 -4.80 -15.49
CA GLY A 333 22.85 -6.24 -15.33
C GLY A 333 21.56 -6.71 -14.63
N ALA A 334 20.62 -5.81 -14.35
CA ALA A 334 19.30 -6.22 -13.88
C ALA A 334 18.61 -7.12 -14.94
N THR A 335 17.77 -8.04 -14.49
CA THR A 335 17.00 -8.95 -15.33
C THR A 335 15.51 -8.78 -15.10
N PHE A 336 14.72 -8.98 -16.15
CA PHE A 336 13.28 -8.74 -16.13
C PHE A 336 12.55 -9.74 -17.00
N ASN A 337 11.55 -10.40 -16.42
CA ASN A 337 10.58 -11.22 -17.15
C ASN A 337 9.22 -10.53 -17.10
N GLY A 338 8.84 -9.92 -18.21
CA GLY A 338 7.80 -8.90 -18.16
C GLY A 338 7.67 -7.99 -19.37
N ARG A 339 6.94 -6.89 -19.19
CA ARG A 339 6.82 -5.81 -20.18
C ARG A 339 7.09 -4.46 -19.52
N ALA A 340 7.94 -3.65 -20.15
CA ALA A 340 8.25 -2.29 -19.70
C ALA A 340 7.51 -1.28 -20.58
N LEU A 341 6.38 -0.78 -20.09
CA LEU A 341 5.46 0.09 -20.80
C LEU A 341 5.50 1.49 -20.14
N ALA A 342 6.28 2.40 -20.72
CA ALA A 342 6.58 3.71 -20.16
C ALA A 342 5.95 4.85 -20.97
N GLN A 343 5.26 5.76 -20.30
CA GLN A 343 4.74 6.97 -20.95
C GLN A 343 5.81 8.05 -21.17
N THR A 344 7.05 7.85 -20.69
CA THR A 344 8.22 8.61 -21.16
C THR A 344 9.27 7.69 -21.75
N ALA A 345 10.35 7.39 -21.03
CA ALA A 345 11.52 6.69 -21.53
C ALA A 345 11.74 5.34 -20.83
N VAL A 346 12.39 4.42 -21.54
CA VAL A 346 12.96 3.21 -20.94
C VAL A 346 14.48 3.26 -21.08
N ILE A 347 15.19 3.06 -19.97
CA ILE A 347 16.65 3.05 -19.90
C ILE A 347 17.11 1.64 -19.49
N LEU A 348 18.03 1.09 -20.28
CA LEU A 348 18.64 -0.21 -20.10
C LEU A 348 20.17 -0.06 -20.01
N ASP A 349 20.80 -0.90 -19.21
CA ASP A 349 22.24 -1.00 -19.02
C ASP A 349 22.65 -2.47 -18.89
N GLY A 350 23.02 -3.11 -20.00
CA GLY A 350 23.44 -4.51 -20.04
C GLY A 350 22.42 -5.51 -19.49
N ASN A 351 21.13 -5.31 -19.75
CA ASN A 351 20.04 -6.07 -19.12
C ASN A 351 19.62 -7.30 -19.93
N THR A 352 19.05 -8.29 -19.23
CA THR A 352 18.26 -9.35 -19.88
C THR A 352 16.77 -9.05 -19.69
N VAL A 353 16.03 -8.88 -20.79
CA VAL A 353 14.61 -8.54 -20.75
C VAL A 353 13.83 -9.53 -21.61
N VAL A 354 12.89 -10.26 -21.02
CA VAL A 354 12.17 -11.36 -21.67
C VAL A 354 10.67 -11.11 -21.60
N GLN A 355 10.00 -11.13 -22.74
CA GLN A 355 8.54 -11.09 -22.80
C GLN A 355 7.95 -12.31 -22.07
N PRO A 356 6.96 -12.12 -21.18
CA PRO A 356 6.37 -13.23 -20.43
C PRO A 356 5.48 -14.06 -21.35
N GLN A 357 5.47 -15.37 -21.08
CA GLN A 357 4.72 -16.39 -21.81
C GLN A 357 3.21 -16.29 -21.57
#